data_AF-A0A0B1T8E8-F1
#
_entry.id   AF-A0A0B1T8E8-F1
#
_cell.length_a   1.000
_cell.length_b   1.000
_cell.length_c   1.000
_cell.angle_alpha   90.00
_cell.angle_beta   90.00
_cell.angle_gamma   90.00
#
_symmetry.space_group_name_H-M   'P 1'
#
loop_
_entity.id
_entity.type
_entity.pdbx_description
1 polymer ?
#
loop_
_entity_poly.entity_id
_entity_poly.type
_entity_poly.pdbx_seq_one_letter_code
_entity_poly.pdbx_strand_id
1 'polypeptide(L)'
;MTGVGQKNGVAGVGSSGGSSFDGTDGVESFPEVPYSKSDFNDGKCSGNIGPEDYGSNAGNVRNCRLVGLLDLDQSKTYVRGKIIGYLNNLIDIGVAGFRFDASKHMWPEDLGAILDGMKNLRQDVSTCNSGNKQMYAPLEKYIVKKTKKLRATFNRPASTMLIELL
;
A
#
# COMPACT_ATOMS: atom_id res chain seq x y z
N MET A 1 -1.06 2.21 -9.94
CA MET A 1 -1.76 3.36 -9.32
C MET A 1 -2.67 3.94 -10.37
N THR A 2 -3.93 4.24 -10.01
CA THR A 2 -4.90 4.82 -10.94
C THR A 2 -5.21 6.23 -10.48
N GLY A 3 -5.01 7.19 -11.39
CA GLY A 3 -5.37 8.58 -11.16
C GLY A 3 -6.86 8.83 -11.28
N VAL A 4 -7.35 9.83 -10.57
CA VAL A 4 -8.71 10.35 -10.72
C VAL A 4 -8.93 10.77 -12.17
N GLY A 5 -10.06 10.37 -12.75
CA GLY A 5 -10.41 10.64 -14.14
C GLY A 5 -9.80 9.68 -15.16
N GLN A 6 -8.95 8.74 -14.74
CA GLN A 6 -8.37 7.74 -15.65
C GLN A 6 -9.34 6.59 -15.89
N LYS A 7 -9.42 6.13 -17.14
CA LYS A 7 -10.29 5.01 -17.55
C LYS A 7 -9.56 4.09 -18.52
N ASN A 8 -9.75 2.78 -18.36
CA ASN A 8 -9.20 1.79 -19.28
C ASN A 8 -9.68 2.08 -20.73
N GLY A 9 -8.73 2.11 -21.67
CA GLY A 9 -9.00 2.31 -23.10
C GLY A 9 -9.20 3.77 -23.51
N VAL A 10 -9.13 4.74 -22.60
CA VAL A 10 -9.27 6.17 -22.90
C VAL A 10 -7.90 6.84 -22.92
N ALA A 11 -7.60 7.63 -23.96
CA ALA A 11 -6.34 8.38 -24.08
C ALA A 11 -5.06 7.53 -23.91
N GLY A 12 -5.08 6.27 -24.34
CA GLY A 12 -3.95 5.35 -24.21
C GLY A 12 -3.72 4.81 -22.80
N VAL A 13 -4.62 5.08 -21.86
CA VAL A 13 -4.56 4.55 -20.49
C VAL A 13 -5.00 3.08 -20.47
N GLY A 14 -4.21 2.24 -19.81
CA GLY A 14 -4.49 0.81 -19.64
C GLY A 14 -4.11 0.31 -18.26
N SER A 15 -4.52 -0.93 -17.96
CA SER A 15 -4.15 -1.62 -16.72
C SER A 15 -3.01 -2.60 -16.97
N SER A 16 -2.16 -2.78 -15.97
CA SER A 16 -1.21 -3.89 -15.95
C SER A 16 -1.98 -5.21 -15.91
N GLY A 17 -1.89 -6.01 -16.98
CA GLY A 17 -2.65 -7.26 -17.12
C GLY A 17 -4.02 -7.08 -17.79
N GLY A 18 -4.35 -5.89 -18.30
CA GLY A 18 -5.52 -5.67 -19.17
C GLY A 18 -6.88 -5.61 -18.47
N SER A 19 -6.92 -5.55 -17.13
CA SER A 19 -8.18 -5.44 -16.39
C SER A 19 -8.93 -4.13 -16.69
N SER A 20 -10.26 -4.19 -16.67
CA SER A 20 -11.08 -3.00 -16.82
C SER A 20 -10.99 -2.12 -15.57
N PHE A 21 -11.16 -0.81 -15.72
CA PHE A 21 -11.37 0.10 -14.60
C PHE A 21 -11.92 1.44 -15.09
N ASP A 22 -12.62 2.13 -14.19
CA ASP A 22 -13.05 3.51 -14.37
C ASP A 22 -12.77 4.29 -13.09
N GLY A 23 -11.70 5.06 -13.09
CA GLY A 23 -11.27 5.92 -11.99
C GLY A 23 -11.86 7.32 -12.05
N THR A 24 -12.91 7.56 -12.85
CA THR A 24 -13.62 8.84 -12.88
C THR A 24 -14.15 9.19 -11.48
N ASP A 25 -14.00 10.46 -11.09
CA ASP A 25 -14.48 10.96 -9.80
C ASP A 25 -15.99 10.70 -9.66
N GLY A 26 -16.37 9.96 -8.63
CA GLY A 26 -17.74 9.51 -8.41
C GLY A 26 -18.11 8.16 -9.00
N VAL A 27 -17.25 7.53 -9.80
CA VAL A 27 -17.42 6.17 -10.33
C VAL A 27 -16.53 5.16 -9.61
N GLU A 28 -15.21 5.38 -9.64
CA GLU A 28 -14.18 4.57 -8.98
C GLU A 28 -14.45 3.05 -8.99
N SER A 29 -14.57 2.46 -10.18
CA SER A 29 -14.93 1.06 -10.38
C SER A 29 -13.75 0.22 -10.84
N PHE A 30 -13.49 -0.88 -10.12
CA PHE A 30 -12.41 -1.84 -10.40
C PHE A 30 -12.97 -3.28 -10.28
N PRO A 31 -13.71 -3.76 -11.29
CA PRO A 31 -14.57 -4.95 -11.15
C PRO A 31 -13.81 -6.27 -10.93
N GLU A 32 -12.55 -6.37 -11.34
CA GLU A 32 -11.75 -7.58 -11.20
C GLU A 32 -11.26 -7.81 -9.76
N VAL A 33 -11.09 -6.73 -8.97
CA VAL A 33 -10.78 -6.84 -7.52
C VAL A 33 -12.05 -6.93 -6.66
N PRO A 34 -13.22 -6.88 -7.29
CA PRO A 34 -14.24 -5.82 -7.18
C PRO A 34 -14.02 -4.75 -6.09
N TYR A 35 -13.36 -3.64 -6.42
CA TYR A 35 -13.50 -2.39 -5.65
C TYR A 35 -14.52 -1.46 -6.29
N SER A 36 -15.16 -0.69 -5.43
CA SER A 36 -16.13 0.36 -5.73
C SER A 36 -15.67 1.67 -5.11
N LYS A 37 -16.33 2.79 -5.47
CA LYS A 37 -16.17 4.08 -4.79
C LYS A 37 -16.18 3.99 -3.27
N SER A 38 -16.99 3.10 -2.71
CA SER A 38 -17.07 2.96 -1.26
C SER A 38 -15.77 2.45 -0.65
N ASP A 39 -14.87 1.83 -1.41
CA ASP A 39 -13.61 1.27 -0.91
C ASP A 39 -12.47 2.30 -0.85
N PHE A 40 -12.73 3.55 -1.24
CA PHE A 40 -11.76 4.65 -1.25
C PHE A 40 -12.03 5.66 -0.12
N ASN A 41 -11.01 6.44 0.22
CA ASN A 41 -11.05 7.46 1.27
C ASN A 41 -11.79 8.74 0.86
N ASP A 42 -12.51 8.77 -0.27
CA ASP A 42 -13.18 9.98 -0.77
C ASP A 42 -14.21 10.57 0.21
N GLY A 43 -14.80 9.74 1.07
CA GLY A 43 -15.67 10.19 2.16
C GLY A 43 -14.93 10.85 3.34
N LYS A 44 -13.62 10.63 3.47
CA LYS A 44 -12.73 11.26 4.46
C LYS A 44 -11.99 12.45 3.86
N CYS A 45 -11.47 12.31 2.64
CA CYS A 45 -10.80 13.35 1.87
C CYS A 45 -10.78 13.01 0.38
N SER A 46 -11.45 13.81 -0.44
CA SER A 46 -11.43 13.70 -1.92
C SER A 46 -10.40 14.59 -2.60
N GLY A 47 -9.72 15.45 -1.83
CA GLY A 47 -8.69 16.37 -2.31
C GLY A 47 -7.30 15.74 -2.38
N ASN A 48 -6.36 16.50 -2.94
CA ASN A 48 -4.95 16.13 -2.95
C ASN A 48 -4.25 16.50 -1.65
N ILE A 49 -3.22 15.74 -1.28
CA ILE A 49 -2.29 16.13 -0.22
C ILE A 49 -1.57 17.42 -0.61
N GLY A 50 -1.68 18.45 0.23
CA GLY A 50 -0.95 19.71 0.09
C GLY A 50 0.49 19.60 0.63
N PRO A 51 1.44 20.43 0.15
CA PRO A 51 2.81 20.45 0.67
C PRO A 51 2.88 20.77 2.18
N GLU A 52 1.97 21.61 2.68
CA GLU A 52 1.85 21.99 4.09
C GLU A 52 1.40 20.83 4.99
N ASP A 53 0.66 19.85 4.46
CA ASP A 53 0.14 18.73 5.23
C ASP A 53 1.28 17.87 5.80
N TYR A 54 2.39 17.75 5.07
CA TYR A 54 3.54 16.95 5.50
C TYR A 54 4.21 17.47 6.79
N GLY A 55 4.04 18.75 7.10
CA GLY A 55 4.56 19.36 8.33
C GLY A 55 3.51 19.53 9.44
N SER A 56 2.21 19.50 9.09
CA SER A 56 1.15 20.00 9.97
C SER A 56 -0.06 19.06 10.13
N ASN A 57 -0.33 18.18 9.17
CA ASN A 57 -1.53 17.36 9.16
C ASN A 57 -1.27 15.94 8.64
N ALA A 58 -0.91 15.04 9.56
CA ALA A 58 -0.72 13.62 9.25
C ALA A 58 -2.00 12.91 8.78
N GLY A 59 -3.19 13.43 9.13
CA GLY A 59 -4.47 12.87 8.70
C GLY A 59 -4.67 13.05 7.20
N ASN A 60 -4.40 14.25 6.68
CA ASN A 60 -4.45 14.52 5.25
C ASN A 60 -3.42 13.69 4.49
N VAL A 61 -2.18 13.60 4.99
CA VAL A 61 -1.11 12.79 4.36
C VAL A 61 -1.51 11.32 4.19
N ARG A 62 -2.40 10.78 5.03
CA ARG A 62 -2.79 9.37 5.05
C ARG A 62 -4.19 9.05 4.52
N ASN A 63 -5.02 10.07 4.26
CA ASN A 63 -6.40 9.89 3.80
C ASN A 63 -6.69 10.64 2.49
N CYS A 64 -5.88 11.63 2.11
CA CYS A 64 -6.06 12.39 0.88
C CYS A 64 -5.25 11.79 -0.27
N ARG A 65 -5.63 12.14 -1.50
CA ARG A 65 -5.05 11.62 -2.73
C ARG A 65 -3.60 12.08 -2.89
N LEU A 66 -2.68 11.13 -3.07
CA LEU A 66 -1.29 11.43 -3.39
C LEU A 66 -1.20 11.82 -4.87
N VAL A 67 -1.02 13.11 -5.16
CA VAL A 67 -0.88 13.65 -6.53
C VAL A 67 -1.99 13.20 -7.51
N GLY A 68 -3.23 13.13 -7.03
CA GLY A 68 -4.40 12.78 -7.83
C GLY A 68 -4.62 11.28 -8.00
N LEU A 69 -3.93 10.44 -7.22
CA LEU A 69 -4.17 9.00 -7.20
C LEU A 69 -5.33 8.64 -6.27
N LEU A 70 -6.18 7.72 -6.72
CA LEU A 70 -7.26 7.19 -5.88
C LEU A 70 -6.69 6.46 -4.66
N ASP A 71 -7.17 6.84 -3.48
CA ASP A 71 -6.63 6.40 -2.19
C ASP A 71 -7.57 5.38 -1.54
N LEU A 72 -7.12 4.12 -1.39
CA LEU A 72 -7.92 3.05 -0.80
C LEU A 72 -8.11 3.26 0.70
N ASP A 73 -9.28 2.90 1.21
CA ASP A 73 -9.57 2.95 2.64
C ASP A 73 -9.13 1.65 3.33
N GLN A 74 -7.87 1.58 3.78
CA GLN A 74 -7.36 0.40 4.47
C GLN A 74 -7.90 0.23 5.90
N SER A 75 -8.69 1.17 6.42
CA SER A 75 -9.39 0.93 7.70
C SER A 75 -10.49 -0.14 7.55
N LYS A 76 -10.95 -0.38 6.32
CA LYS A 76 -11.96 -1.40 6.01
C LYS A 76 -11.35 -2.78 5.95
N THR A 77 -11.93 -3.71 6.70
CA THR A 77 -11.53 -5.12 6.69
C THR A 77 -11.65 -5.75 5.30
N TYR A 78 -12.63 -5.32 4.49
CA TYR A 78 -12.76 -5.78 3.10
C TYR A 78 -11.52 -5.43 2.25
N VAL A 79 -11.11 -4.16 2.28
CA VAL A 79 -9.93 -3.67 1.54
C VAL A 79 -8.66 -4.37 2.02
N ARG A 80 -8.46 -4.49 3.34
CA ARG A 80 -7.32 -5.24 3.89
C ARG A 80 -7.35 -6.71 3.46
N GLY A 81 -8.50 -7.36 3.49
CA GLY A 81 -8.66 -8.75 3.08
C GLY A 81 -8.25 -9.00 1.63
N LYS A 82 -8.59 -8.09 0.71
CA LYS A 82 -8.17 -8.14 -0.69
C LYS A 82 -6.66 -7.99 -0.85
N ILE A 83 -6.06 -7.02 -0.14
CA ILE A 83 -4.60 -6.81 -0.14
C ILE A 83 -3.88 -8.04 0.43
N ILE A 84 -4.31 -8.54 1.59
CA ILE A 84 -3.75 -9.73 2.24
C ILE A 84 -3.85 -10.96 1.31
N GLY A 85 -5.00 -11.16 0.66
CA GLY A 85 -5.19 -12.26 -0.29
C GLY A 85 -4.19 -12.21 -1.45
N TYR A 86 -3.96 -11.02 -2.01
CA TYR A 86 -2.97 -10.80 -3.06
C TYR A 86 -1.53 -11.09 -2.57
N LEU A 87 -1.14 -10.54 -1.42
CA LEU A 87 0.20 -10.73 -0.85
C LEU A 87 0.45 -12.21 -0.50
N ASN A 88 -0.55 -12.89 0.06
CA ASN A 88 -0.46 -14.31 0.39
C ASN A 88 -0.33 -15.19 -0.85
N ASN A 89 -1.01 -14.85 -1.95
CA ASN A 89 -0.85 -15.54 -3.21
C ASN A 89 0.60 -15.43 -3.73
N LEU A 90 1.21 -14.24 -3.64
CA LEU A 90 2.62 -14.05 -4.03
C LEU A 90 3.57 -14.84 -3.13
N ILE A 91 3.31 -14.92 -1.83
CA ILE A 91 4.07 -15.79 -0.90
C ILE A 91 3.95 -17.25 -1.34
N ASP A 92 2.75 -17.71 -1.70
CA ASP A 92 2.54 -19.08 -2.19
C ASP A 92 3.29 -19.36 -3.49
N ILE A 93 3.46 -18.35 -4.36
CA ILE A 93 4.28 -18.46 -5.58
C ILE A 93 5.78 -18.55 -5.24
N GLY A 94 6.22 -17.93 -4.14
CA GLY A 94 7.58 -18.08 -3.61
C GLY A 94 8.37 -16.78 -3.51
N VAL A 95 7.73 -15.61 -3.42
CA VAL A 95 8.45 -14.37 -3.13
C VAL A 95 9.04 -14.39 -1.72
N ALA A 96 10.21 -13.78 -1.53
CA ALA A 96 10.89 -13.72 -0.22
C ALA A 96 10.47 -12.51 0.64
N GLY A 97 9.78 -11.53 0.06
CA GLY A 97 9.36 -10.33 0.78
C GLY A 97 8.70 -9.28 -0.12
N PHE A 98 8.39 -8.13 0.49
CA PHE A 98 7.66 -7.05 -0.17
C PHE A 98 8.26 -5.68 0.16
N ARG A 99 8.32 -4.80 -0.84
CA ARG A 99 8.56 -3.37 -0.67
C ARG A 99 7.21 -2.64 -0.71
N PHE A 100 6.74 -2.19 0.44
CA PHE A 100 5.48 -1.45 0.55
C PHE A 100 5.66 -0.03 0.03
N ASP A 101 5.16 0.21 -1.18
CA ASP A 101 5.12 1.52 -1.81
C ASP A 101 4.25 2.50 -1.01
N ALA A 102 4.60 3.80 -1.08
CA ALA A 102 3.87 4.89 -0.44
C ALA A 102 3.51 4.69 1.05
N SER A 103 4.24 3.86 1.81
CA SER A 103 3.91 3.53 3.21
C SER A 103 3.80 4.72 4.17
N LYS A 104 4.39 5.86 3.82
CA LYS A 104 4.19 7.15 4.51
C LYS A 104 2.73 7.60 4.54
N HIS A 105 1.98 7.24 3.50
CA HIS A 105 0.59 7.60 3.23
C HIS A 105 -0.41 6.55 3.72
N MET A 106 0.04 5.57 4.50
CA MET A 106 -0.84 4.60 5.15
C MET A 106 -0.83 4.83 6.67
N TRP A 107 -1.93 4.49 7.34
CA TRP A 107 -1.94 4.40 8.80
C TRP A 107 -1.07 3.22 9.27
N PRO A 108 -0.18 3.43 10.26
CA PRO A 108 0.63 2.35 10.82
C PRO A 108 -0.20 1.17 11.34
N GLU A 109 -1.37 1.45 11.88
CA GLU A 109 -2.31 0.46 12.43
C GLU A 109 -2.90 -0.42 11.32
N ASP A 110 -3.31 0.18 10.21
CA ASP A 110 -3.85 -0.56 9.07
C ASP A 110 -2.78 -1.37 8.36
N LEU A 111 -1.58 -0.81 8.20
CA LEU A 111 -0.42 -1.54 7.68
C LEU A 111 -0.03 -2.70 8.61
N GLY A 112 -0.08 -2.49 9.93
CA GLY A 112 0.15 -3.54 10.93
C GLY A 112 -0.84 -4.69 10.77
N ALA A 113 -2.13 -4.38 10.65
CA ALA A 113 -3.17 -5.40 10.46
C ALA A 113 -3.02 -6.17 9.13
N ILE A 114 -2.53 -5.53 8.07
CA ILE A 114 -2.19 -6.22 6.82
C ILE A 114 -1.03 -7.20 7.04
N LEU A 115 0.06 -6.74 7.67
CA LEU A 115 1.25 -7.55 7.95
C LEU A 115 0.92 -8.75 8.85
N ASP A 116 0.09 -8.56 9.87
CA ASP A 116 -0.33 -9.62 10.79
C ASP A 116 -1.23 -10.66 10.12
N GLY A 117 -1.94 -10.28 9.05
CA GLY A 117 -2.77 -11.19 8.24
C GLY A 117 -2.00 -11.98 7.18
N MET A 118 -0.71 -11.72 6.99
CA MET A 118 0.12 -12.40 5.99
C MET A 118 0.59 -13.77 6.48
N LYS A 119 0.77 -14.70 5.53
CA LYS A 119 1.40 -16.00 5.77
C LYS A 119 2.88 -15.83 6.09
N ASN A 120 3.45 -16.83 6.76
CA ASN A 120 4.89 -17.00 6.76
C ASN A 120 5.38 -17.38 5.36
N LEU A 121 6.65 -17.07 5.08
CA LEU A 121 7.30 -17.50 3.83
C LEU A 121 7.25 -19.02 3.70
N ARG A 122 7.23 -19.49 2.45
CA ARG A 122 7.42 -20.92 2.17
C ARG A 122 8.76 -21.40 2.72
N GLN A 123 8.80 -22.65 3.15
CA GLN A 123 9.98 -23.20 3.82
C GLN A 123 11.20 -23.26 2.90
N ASP A 124 11.00 -23.58 1.62
CA ASP A 124 12.07 -23.64 0.63
C ASP A 124 12.73 -22.27 0.37
N VAL A 125 11.92 -21.21 0.29
CA VAL A 125 12.40 -19.81 0.22
C VAL A 125 13.08 -19.39 1.53
N SER A 126 12.52 -19.79 2.67
CA SER A 126 13.08 -19.52 4.00
C SER A 126 14.44 -20.20 4.22
N THR A 127 14.65 -21.37 3.61
CA THR A 127 15.93 -22.09 3.68
C THR A 127 17.03 -21.49 2.82
N CYS A 128 16.70 -20.81 1.71
CA CYS A 128 17.67 -20.01 0.97
C CYS A 128 18.23 -18.84 1.80
N ASN A 129 17.45 -18.35 2.78
CA ASN A 129 17.86 -17.32 3.73
C ASN A 129 18.54 -17.87 5.01
N SER A 130 18.64 -19.20 5.17
CA SER A 130 19.17 -19.82 6.40
C SER A 130 20.70 -19.77 6.55
N GLY A 131 21.41 -19.13 5.61
CA GLY A 131 22.80 -18.70 5.79
C GLY A 131 22.97 -17.50 6.75
N ASN A 132 21.88 -16.82 7.12
CA ASN A 132 21.88 -15.77 8.14
C ASN A 132 20.57 -15.82 8.94
N LYS A 133 20.61 -16.39 10.16
CA LYS A 133 19.55 -16.29 11.16
C LYS A 133 19.36 -14.85 11.62
N GLN A 134 18.78 -13.97 10.79
CA GLN A 134 18.41 -12.62 11.21
C GLN A 134 17.32 -12.02 10.30
N MET A 135 16.22 -12.72 10.04
CA MET A 135 15.02 -12.06 9.48
C MET A 135 13.71 -12.49 10.14
N TYR A 136 13.78 -12.98 11.37
CA TYR A 136 12.61 -13.13 12.25
C TYR A 136 12.97 -12.58 13.63
N ALA A 137 13.10 -11.25 13.71
CA ALA A 137 12.79 -10.60 14.98
C ALA A 137 11.25 -10.49 15.03
N PRO A 138 10.59 -10.79 16.16
CA PRO A 138 9.16 -10.61 16.28
C PRO A 138 8.82 -9.18 15.87
N LEU A 139 7.82 -9.01 14.98
CA LEU A 139 7.40 -7.72 14.43
C LEU A 139 7.08 -6.70 15.54
N GLU A 140 6.77 -7.15 16.76
CA GLU A 140 6.70 -6.32 17.97
C GLU A 140 7.95 -5.45 18.18
N LYS A 141 9.16 -5.98 17.93
CA LYS A 141 10.40 -5.21 18.08
C LYS A 141 10.59 -4.18 16.98
N TYR A 142 10.08 -4.41 15.76
CA TYR A 142 10.21 -3.46 14.66
C TYR A 142 9.16 -2.34 14.75
N ILE A 143 7.93 -2.65 15.21
CA ILE A 143 6.88 -1.66 15.47
C ILE A 143 7.28 -0.75 16.66
N VAL A 144 7.83 -1.30 17.74
CA VAL A 144 8.23 -0.51 18.94
C VAL A 144 9.60 0.19 18.79
N LYS A 145 10.57 -0.36 18.04
CA LYS A 145 11.81 0.40 17.71
C LYS A 145 11.60 1.44 16.61
N LYS A 146 10.71 1.20 15.64
CA LYS A 146 10.39 2.23 14.63
C LYS A 146 9.60 3.37 15.25
N THR A 147 8.64 3.19 16.15
CA THR A 147 7.93 4.35 16.74
C THR A 147 8.86 5.35 17.44
N LYS A 148 10.00 4.91 18.01
CA LYS A 148 11.05 5.82 18.52
C LYS A 148 12.00 6.38 17.46
N LYS A 149 12.28 5.64 16.36
CA LYS A 149 13.25 6.06 15.32
C LYS A 149 12.62 6.72 14.08
N LEU A 150 11.31 6.52 13.84
CA LEU A 150 10.53 7.17 12.78
C LEU A 150 10.38 8.67 13.02
N ARG A 151 10.45 9.12 14.29
CA ARG A 151 10.47 10.54 14.65
C ARG A 151 11.70 11.28 14.08
N ALA A 152 12.76 10.55 13.71
CA ALA A 152 14.01 11.14 13.21
C ALA A 152 14.21 11.03 11.68
N THR A 153 13.35 10.31 10.94
CA THR A 153 13.56 10.08 9.50
C THR A 153 12.43 10.60 8.59
N PHE A 154 11.37 11.17 9.16
CA PHE A 154 10.22 11.68 8.40
C PHE A 154 10.47 13.05 7.73
N ASN A 155 11.68 13.61 7.85
CA ASN A 155 12.02 14.96 7.38
C ASN A 155 12.93 14.97 6.14
N ARG A 156 12.86 13.97 5.26
CA ARG A 156 13.63 13.97 4.00
C ARG A 156 12.72 14.05 2.77
N PRO A 157 13.08 14.91 1.79
CA PRO A 157 12.29 15.10 0.58
C PRO A 157 12.35 13.85 -0.30
N ALA A 158 11.32 13.72 -1.15
CA ALA A 158 11.07 12.58 -2.02
C ALA A 158 12.35 12.02 -2.66
N SER A 159 12.60 10.72 -2.49
CA SER A 159 13.55 10.02 -3.34
C SER A 159 12.91 8.76 -3.88
N THR A 160 12.71 8.81 -5.19
CA THR A 160 12.57 7.73 -6.16
C THR A 160 13.32 6.48 -5.71
N MET A 161 12.70 5.30 -5.82
CA MET A 161 13.39 4.05 -5.54
C MET A 161 13.05 3.01 -6.61
N LEU A 162 14.11 2.62 -7.32
CA LEU A 162 14.23 1.58 -8.33
C LEU A 162 13.56 0.27 -7.90
N ILE A 163 12.98 -0.44 -8.87
CA ILE A 163 12.52 -1.82 -8.72
C ILE A 163 13.76 -2.73 -8.85
N GLU A 164 14.18 -3.32 -7.75
CA GLU A 164 14.87 -4.62 -7.81
C GLU A 164 14.03 -5.60 -7.01
N LEU A 165 13.53 -6.62 -7.73
CA LEU A 165 13.08 -7.87 -7.13
C LEU A 165 14.34 -8.55 -6.59
N LEU A 166 14.46 -8.64 -5.26
CA LEU A 166 15.40 -9.57 -4.63
C LEU A 166 14.75 -10.96 -4.53
#